data_AF-A0A5K0XRZ0-F1
#
_entry.id   AF-A0A5K0XRZ0-F1
#
_cell.length_a   1.000
_cell.length_b   1.000
_cell.length_c   1.000
_cell.angle_alpha   90.00
_cell.angle_beta   90.00
_cell.angle_gamma   90.00
#
_symmetry.space_group_name_H-M   'P 1'
#
loop_
_entity.id
_entity.type
_entity.pdbx_description
1 polymer ?
#
loop_
_entity_poly.entity_id
_entity_poly.type
_entity_poly.pdbx_seq_one_letter_code
_entity_poly.pdbx_strand_id
1 'polypeptide(L)'
;VLKDIMSEEEKCLEVAIGLAAQVLRFTNASEFHDALAWAGTEMSELAAKLVQILRNDPNPSVKVPRMRRFVVELVITMMQVETQSRELFKKLELEKELKCVLETTSELECFNVFSGS
;
A
#
# COMPACT_ATOMS: atom_id res chain seq x y z
N VAL A 1 -1.58 4.07 -12.93
CA VAL A 1 -1.75 3.67 -11.51
C VAL A 1 -0.50 3.03 -10.95
N LEU A 2 -0.13 1.78 -11.28
CA LEU A 2 1.07 1.15 -10.67
C LEU A 2 2.36 1.91 -10.99
N LYS A 3 2.51 2.42 -12.22
CA LYS A 3 3.60 3.33 -12.58
C LYS A 3 3.65 4.57 -11.69
N ASP A 4 2.49 5.17 -11.41
CA ASP A 4 2.37 6.37 -10.59
C ASP A 4 2.78 6.10 -9.14
N ILE A 5 2.52 4.89 -8.61
CA ILE A 5 3.02 4.49 -7.27
C ILE A 5 4.55 4.53 -7.21
N MET A 6 5.23 4.25 -8.32
CA MET A 6 6.69 4.25 -8.38
C MET A 6 7.27 5.65 -8.52
N SER A 7 6.56 6.60 -9.14
CA SER A 7 7.09 7.93 -9.51
C SER A 7 6.51 9.12 -8.73
N GLU A 8 5.29 9.02 -8.22
CA GLU A 8 4.59 10.12 -7.55
C GLU A 8 4.94 10.19 -6.05
N GLU A 9 4.61 11.34 -5.45
CA GLU A 9 4.81 11.63 -4.02
C GLU A 9 3.54 12.22 -3.38
N GLU A 10 3.57 12.32 -2.05
CA GLU A 10 2.52 12.90 -1.21
C GLU A 10 1.10 12.47 -1.63
N LYS A 11 0.23 13.43 -1.99
CA LYS A 11 -1.19 13.21 -2.23
C LYS A 11 -1.47 12.41 -3.51
N CYS A 12 -0.65 12.60 -4.54
CA CYS A 12 -0.77 11.82 -5.78
C CYS A 12 -0.45 10.35 -5.52
N LEU A 13 0.61 10.08 -4.73
CA LEU A 13 0.96 8.74 -4.29
C LEU A 13 -0.14 8.11 -3.44
N GLU A 14 -0.70 8.84 -2.47
CA GLU A 14 -1.81 8.36 -1.63
C GLU A 14 -3.01 7.91 -2.48
N VAL A 15 -3.40 8.74 -3.46
CA VAL A 15 -4.52 8.44 -4.37
C VAL A 15 -4.21 7.24 -5.26
N ALA A 16 -2.99 7.16 -5.81
CA ALA A 16 -2.59 6.06 -6.68
C ALA A 16 -2.63 4.70 -5.95
N ILE A 17 -2.17 4.65 -4.70
CA ILE A 17 -2.19 3.44 -3.87
C ILE A 17 -3.63 3.05 -3.54
N GLY A 18 -4.46 4.01 -3.11
CA GLY A 18 -5.87 3.77 -2.82
C GLY A 18 -6.63 3.23 -4.03
N LEU A 19 -6.40 3.81 -5.21
CA LEU A 19 -7.02 3.33 -6.45
C LEU A 19 -6.52 1.94 -6.84
N ALA A 20 -5.22 1.66 -6.71
CA ALA A 20 -4.67 0.34 -6.99
C ALA A 20 -5.30 -0.74 -6.11
N ALA A 21 -5.49 -0.48 -4.81
CA ALA A 21 -6.15 -1.42 -3.90
C ALA A 21 -7.59 -1.73 -4.33
N GLN A 22 -8.34 -0.72 -4.80
CA GLN A 22 -9.72 -0.93 -5.27
C GLN A 22 -9.79 -1.71 -6.59
N VAL A 23 -8.89 -1.43 -7.53
CA VAL A 23 -8.88 -2.08 -8.85
C VAL A 23 -8.40 -3.52 -8.74
N LEU A 24 -7.25 -3.73 -8.08
CA LEU A 24 -6.60 -5.04 -8.03
C LEU A 24 -7.39 -6.09 -7.26
N ARG A 25 -8.32 -5.69 -6.38
CA ARG A 25 -9.22 -6.61 -5.68
C ARG A 25 -10.07 -7.46 -6.64
N PHE A 26 -10.32 -6.96 -7.85
CA PHE A 26 -11.14 -7.65 -8.86
C PHE A 26 -10.29 -8.31 -9.95
N THR A 27 -8.97 -8.32 -9.77
CA THR A 27 -8.00 -8.77 -10.76
C THR A 27 -7.51 -10.17 -10.40
N ASN A 28 -7.29 -11.02 -11.40
CA ASN A 28 -6.65 -12.32 -11.20
C ASN A 28 -5.12 -12.22 -11.31
N ALA A 29 -4.40 -13.28 -10.96
CA ALA A 29 -2.93 -13.27 -10.97
C ALA A 29 -2.33 -12.88 -12.34
N SER A 30 -2.88 -13.37 -13.45
CA SER A 30 -2.39 -13.06 -14.80
C SER A 30 -2.53 -11.57 -15.12
N GLU A 31 -3.72 -11.02 -14.90
CA GLU A 31 -3.99 -9.60 -15.13
C GLU A 31 -3.15 -8.68 -14.22
N PHE A 32 -2.83 -9.14 -13.01
CA PHE A 32 -1.93 -8.43 -12.10
C PHE A 32 -0.50 -8.39 -12.63
N HIS A 33 0.03 -9.51 -13.13
CA HIS A 33 1.34 -9.55 -13.77
C HIS A 33 1.39 -8.72 -15.05
N ASP A 34 0.32 -8.73 -15.86
CA ASP A 34 0.20 -7.86 -17.03
C ASP A 34 0.24 -6.38 -16.64
N ALA A 35 -0.45 -5.99 -15.56
CA ALA A 35 -0.45 -4.62 -15.05
C ALA A 35 0.94 -4.19 -14.54
N LEU A 36 1.68 -5.08 -13.88
CA LEU A 36 3.08 -4.85 -13.46
C LEU A 36 3.98 -4.65 -14.69
N ALA A 37 3.89 -5.53 -15.68
CA ALA A 37 4.66 -5.45 -16.91
C ALA A 37 4.37 -4.14 -17.69
N TRP A 38 3.10 -3.75 -17.80
CA TRP A 38 2.70 -2.48 -18.43
C TRP A 38 3.19 -1.25 -17.67
N ALA A 39 3.28 -1.34 -16.35
CA ALA A 39 3.84 -0.29 -15.51
C ALA A 39 5.38 -0.26 -15.54
N GLY A 40 6.03 -1.30 -16.10
CA GLY A 40 7.49 -1.43 -16.14
C GLY A 40 8.09 -1.61 -14.74
N THR A 41 7.41 -2.33 -13.86
CA THR A 41 7.83 -2.58 -12.47
C THR A 41 7.64 -4.04 -12.11
N GLU A 42 8.48 -4.54 -11.22
CA GLU A 42 8.35 -5.90 -10.69
C GLU A 42 7.52 -5.94 -9.40
N MET A 43 6.91 -7.09 -9.10
CA MET A 43 6.18 -7.28 -7.85
C MET A 43 7.07 -7.00 -6.62
N SER A 44 8.35 -7.36 -6.69
CA SER A 44 9.35 -7.12 -5.64
C SER A 44 9.62 -5.62 -5.42
N GLU A 45 9.66 -4.83 -6.49
CA GLU A 45 9.88 -3.38 -6.43
C GLU A 45 8.67 -2.68 -5.85
N LEU A 46 7.47 -3.05 -6.29
CA LEU A 46 6.22 -2.55 -5.73
C LEU A 46 6.12 -2.88 -4.23
N ALA A 47 6.35 -4.14 -3.85
CA ALA A 47 6.31 -4.55 -2.45
C ALA A 47 7.34 -3.79 -1.59
N ALA A 48 8.57 -3.62 -2.10
CA ALA A 48 9.62 -2.87 -1.41
C ALA A 48 9.22 -1.39 -1.23
N LYS A 49 8.66 -0.76 -2.25
CA LYS A 49 8.17 0.63 -2.19
C LYS A 49 7.09 0.79 -1.11
N LEU A 50 6.13 -0.14 -1.04
CA LEU A 50 5.05 -0.11 -0.05
C LEU A 50 5.58 -0.23 1.40
N VAL A 51 6.51 -1.15 1.64
CA VAL A 51 7.16 -1.29 2.96
C VAL A 51 7.96 -0.04 3.31
N GLN A 52 8.67 0.55 2.35
CA GLN A 52 9.41 1.80 2.55
C GLN A 52 8.49 2.98 2.90
N ILE A 53 7.29 3.05 2.32
CA ILE A 53 6.32 4.09 2.65
C ILE A 53 5.93 3.99 4.13
N LEU A 54 5.60 2.80 4.63
CA LEU A 54 5.27 2.62 6.05
C LEU A 54 6.46 2.96 6.96
N ARG A 55 7.67 2.54 6.56
CA ARG A 55 8.90 2.82 7.31
C ARG A 55 9.21 4.32 7.42
N ASN A 56 8.95 5.07 6.35
CA ASN A 56 9.22 6.51 6.28
C ASN A 56 8.09 7.35 6.87
N ASP A 57 6.94 6.73 7.20
CA ASP A 57 5.77 7.37 7.80
C ASP A 57 5.42 6.73 9.17
N PRO A 58 6.33 6.78 10.16
CA PRO A 58 6.13 6.12 11.45
C PRO A 58 4.98 6.74 12.26
N ASN A 59 4.58 7.98 11.95
CA ASN A 59 3.43 8.64 12.55
C ASN A 59 2.53 9.19 11.45
N PRO A 60 1.20 9.16 11.62
CA PRO A 60 0.28 9.61 10.58
C PRO A 60 0.41 11.10 10.29
N SER A 61 0.40 11.44 9.00
CA SER A 61 0.51 12.81 8.51
C SER A 61 -0.85 13.38 8.10
N VAL A 62 -1.14 14.62 8.51
CA VAL A 62 -2.34 15.36 8.07
C VAL A 62 -2.37 15.63 6.56
N LYS A 63 -1.21 15.59 5.88
CA LYS A 63 -1.14 15.81 4.44
C LYS A 63 -1.66 14.63 3.63
N VAL A 64 -1.43 13.42 4.14
CA VAL A 64 -1.76 12.14 3.49
C VAL A 64 -2.36 11.15 4.51
N PRO A 65 -3.48 11.52 5.15
CA PRO A 65 -3.99 10.83 6.34
C PRO A 65 -4.44 9.37 6.07
N ARG A 66 -4.56 8.95 4.81
CA ARG A 66 -4.98 7.60 4.41
C ARG A 66 -3.84 6.78 3.86
N MET A 67 -2.62 7.31 3.80
CA MET A 67 -1.46 6.65 3.19
C MET A 67 -1.24 5.26 3.78
N ARG A 68 -1.07 5.16 5.10
CA ARG A 68 -0.79 3.87 5.77
C ARG A 68 -1.92 2.87 5.59
N ARG A 69 -3.17 3.32 5.72
CA ARG A 69 -4.36 2.50 5.46
C ARG A 69 -4.36 1.94 4.03
N PHE A 70 -4.16 2.78 3.02
CA PHE A 70 -4.16 2.35 1.63
C PHE A 70 -2.99 1.42 1.30
N VAL A 71 -1.82 1.67 1.88
CA VAL A 71 -0.69 0.74 1.76
C VAL A 71 -1.04 -0.63 2.35
N VAL A 72 -1.59 -0.67 3.57
CA VAL A 72 -2.00 -1.93 4.20
C VAL A 72 -3.07 -2.65 3.38
N GLU A 73 -4.05 -1.91 2.84
CA GLU A 73 -5.09 -2.48 1.99
C GLU A 73 -4.50 -3.08 0.70
N LEU A 74 -3.62 -2.34 0.01
CA LEU A 74 -2.96 -2.82 -1.21
C LEU A 74 -2.09 -4.05 -0.95
N VAL A 75 -1.35 -4.06 0.17
CA VAL A 75 -0.55 -5.22 0.60
C VAL A 75 -1.43 -6.46 0.80
N ILE A 76 -2.57 -6.31 1.48
CA ILE A 76 -3.55 -7.41 1.66
C ILE A 76 -4.08 -7.89 0.31
N THR A 77 -4.45 -6.96 -0.59
CA THR A 77 -4.91 -7.29 -1.94
C THR A 77 -3.87 -8.08 -2.72
N MET A 78 -2.60 -7.66 -2.68
CA MET A 78 -1.50 -8.41 -3.33
C MET A 78 -1.38 -9.83 -2.78
N MET A 79 -1.53 -10.03 -1.46
CA MET A 79 -1.49 -11.35 -0.82
C MET A 79 -2.69 -12.25 -1.13
N GLN A 80 -3.79 -11.67 -1.59
CA GLN A 80 -4.98 -12.38 -2.04
C GLN A 80 -4.87 -12.77 -3.52
N VAL A 81 -4.31 -11.89 -4.36
CA VAL A 81 -4.17 -12.11 -5.81
C VAL A 81 -2.99 -13.02 -6.13
N GLU A 82 -1.83 -12.80 -5.51
CA GLU A 82 -0.59 -13.54 -5.77
C GLU A 82 0.00 -14.08 -4.47
N THR A 83 -0.06 -15.41 -4.30
CA THR A 83 0.42 -16.08 -3.09
C THR A 83 1.90 -15.89 -2.81
N GLN A 84 2.74 -15.73 -3.86
CA GLN A 84 4.18 -15.50 -3.72
C GLN A 84 4.50 -14.17 -3.01
N SER A 85 3.59 -13.20 -3.05
CA SER A 85 3.76 -11.91 -2.37
C SER A 85 3.90 -12.06 -0.85
N ARG A 86 3.34 -13.13 -0.24
CA ARG A 86 3.43 -13.36 1.21
C ARG A 86 4.86 -13.57 1.67
N GLU A 87 5.60 -14.44 1.00
CA GLU A 87 7.01 -14.71 1.30
C GLU A 87 7.88 -13.48 1.01
N LEU A 88 7.52 -12.71 -0.01
CA LEU A 88 8.19 -11.46 -0.33
C LEU A 88 8.01 -10.41 0.78
N PHE A 89 6.79 -10.17 1.25
CA PHE A 89 6.53 -9.24 2.35
C PHE A 89 7.15 -9.70 3.68
N LYS A 90 7.21 -11.01 3.92
CA LYS A 90 7.93 -11.58 5.05
C LYS A 90 9.43 -11.25 5.00
N LYS A 91 10.07 -11.40 3.84
CA LYS A 91 11.48 -11.06 3.64
C LYS A 91 11.75 -9.56 3.78
N LEU A 92 10.78 -8.72 3.43
CA LEU A 92 10.86 -7.27 3.57
C LEU A 92 10.56 -6.77 5.00
N GLU A 93 10.32 -7.67 5.96
CA GLU A 93 10.02 -7.36 7.36
C GLU A 93 8.75 -6.51 7.54
N LEU A 94 7.75 -6.66 6.67
CA LEU A 94 6.49 -5.93 6.75
C LEU A 94 5.84 -6.01 8.15
N GLU A 95 5.96 -7.16 8.83
CA GLU A 95 5.42 -7.35 10.19
C GLU A 95 5.90 -6.28 11.18
N LYS A 96 7.18 -5.87 11.08
CA LYS A 96 7.74 -4.82 11.93
C LYS A 96 7.08 -3.47 11.67
N GLU A 97 6.88 -3.14 10.39
CA GLU A 97 6.24 -1.88 10.01
C GLU A 97 4.75 -1.87 10.42
N LEU A 98 4.05 -3.00 10.28
CA LEU A 98 2.66 -3.15 10.75
C LEU A 98 2.53 -3.01 12.27
N LYS A 99 3.48 -3.53 13.04
CA LYS A 99 3.54 -3.30 14.51
C LYS A 99 3.70 -1.82 14.84
N CYS A 100 4.59 -1.12 14.14
CA CYS A 100 4.75 0.32 14.31
C CYS A 100 3.46 1.08 13.98
N VAL A 101 2.79 0.74 12.87
CA VAL A 101 1.48 1.32 12.50
C VAL A 101 0.45 1.12 13.60
N LEU A 102 0.35 -0.10 14.16
CA LEU A 102 -0.57 -0.40 15.25
C LEU A 102 -0.29 0.43 16.51
N GLU A 103 0.98 0.55 16.89
CA GLU A 103 1.42 1.29 18.09
C GLU A 103 1.23 2.81 17.98
N THR A 104 1.24 3.33 16.75
CA THR A 104 1.22 4.78 16.44
C THR A 104 -0.07 5.22 15.75
N THR A 105 -1.07 4.35 15.69
CA THR A 105 -2.39 4.70 15.14
C THR A 105 -2.98 5.85 15.96
N SER A 106 -3.47 6.90 15.28
CA SER A 106 -4.03 8.09 15.93
C SER A 106 -5.45 8.39 15.47
N GLU A 107 -6.10 9.35 16.13
CA GLU A 107 -7.39 9.90 15.69
C GLU A 107 -7.37 10.43 14.24
N LEU A 108 -6.20 10.84 13.73
CA LEU A 108 -6.04 11.26 12.32
C LEU A 108 -6.23 10.13 11.30
N GLU A 109 -6.29 8.89 11.74
CA GLU A 109 -6.64 7.74 10.89
C GLU A 109 -7.93 7.06 11.34
N CYS A 110 -8.55 7.60 12.39
CA CYS A 110 -9.83 7.14 12.87
C CYS A 110 -10.90 7.55 11.84
N PHE A 111 -11.58 6.55 11.30
CA PHE A 111 -12.65 6.74 10.34
C PHE A 111 -13.71 7.74 10.86
N ASN A 112 -14.07 7.66 12.14
CA ASN A 112 -15.08 8.54 12.75
C ASN A 112 -14.72 10.03 12.66
N VAL A 113 -13.43 10.38 12.73
CA VAL A 113 -12.96 11.77 12.66
C VAL A 113 -13.12 12.33 11.23
N PHE A 114 -13.03 11.48 10.21
CA PHE A 114 -13.19 11.89 8.81
C PHE A 114 -14.60 11.71 8.26
N SER A 115 -15.42 10.83 8.83
CA SER A 115 -16.80 10.59 8.39
C SER A 115 -17.82 11.59 8.94
N GLY A 116 -17.42 12.46 9.88
CA GLY A 116 -18.29 13.49 10.46
C GLY A 116 -19.49 12.91 11.22
N SER A 117 -19.37 11.66 11.68
CA SER A 117 -20.39 10.92 12.43
C SER A 117 -20.30 11.17 13.92
#